data_AF-A0A2V6HH69-F1
#
_entry.id   AF-A0A2V6HH69-F1
#
_cell.length_a   1.000
_cell.length_b   1.000
_cell.length_c   1.000
_cell.angle_alpha   90.00
_cell.angle_beta   90.00
_cell.angle_gamma   90.00
#
_symmetry.space_group_name_H-M   'P 1'
#
loop_
_entity.id
_entity.type
_entity.pdbx_description
1 polymer ?
#
loop_
_entity_poly.entity_id
_entity_poly.type
_entity_poly.pdbx_seq_one_letter_code
_entity_poly.pdbx_strand_id
1 'polypeptide(L)'
;FPDPQKLIANQMSMEEIRKYLGVDSLGYLDVEGMVRATGKPLNEFCLACFTGNYPLPVDPALDKFIMEKREARAKALVEQERHPTLFADLK
;
A
#
# COMPACT_ATOMS: atom_id res chain seq x y z
N PHE A 1 0.85 -0.37 4.72
CA PHE A 1 0.66 0.88 5.51
C PHE A 1 -0.70 0.82 6.19
N PRO A 2 -0.92 1.52 7.31
CA PRO A 2 -2.24 1.65 7.91
C PRO A 2 -3.24 2.24 6.92
N ASP A 3 -4.54 2.01 7.17
CA ASP A 3 -5.62 2.72 6.49
C ASP A 3 -5.39 4.25 6.62
N PRO A 4 -5.57 5.06 5.57
CA PRO A 4 -5.48 6.52 5.66
C PRO A 4 -6.29 7.11 6.82
N GLN A 5 -7.41 6.48 7.19
CA GLN A 5 -8.24 6.93 8.31
C GLN A 5 -7.56 6.79 9.68
N LYS A 6 -6.50 5.98 9.77
CA LYS A 6 -5.73 5.72 10.99
C LYS A 6 -4.46 6.59 11.06
N LEU A 7 -4.22 7.46 10.09
CA LEU A 7 -3.07 8.36 10.07
C LEU A 7 -3.45 9.70 10.68
N ILE A 8 -2.83 10.08 11.81
CA ILE A 8 -3.20 11.29 12.56
C ILE A 8 -3.08 12.57 11.71
N ALA A 9 -2.02 12.70 10.92
CA ALA A 9 -1.79 13.84 10.03
C ALA A 9 -2.77 13.91 8.84
N ASN A 10 -3.49 12.83 8.55
CA ASN A 10 -4.54 12.82 7.55
C ASN A 10 -5.90 13.27 8.12
N GLN A 11 -6.06 13.19 9.45
CA GLN A 11 -7.34 13.43 10.13
C GLN A 11 -7.38 14.74 10.91
N MET A 12 -6.22 15.27 11.27
CA MET A 12 -6.08 16.41 12.18
C MET A 12 -5.14 17.44 11.58
N SER A 13 -5.47 18.71 11.78
CA SER A 13 -4.59 19.83 11.53
C SER A 13 -3.38 19.81 12.48
N MET A 14 -2.32 20.54 12.12
CA MET A 14 -1.10 20.63 12.94
C MET A 14 -1.37 21.10 14.37
N GLU A 15 -2.30 22.06 14.56
CA GLU A 15 -2.65 22.58 15.88
C GLU A 15 -3.43 21.55 16.72
N GLU A 16 -4.31 20.78 16.09
CA GLU A 16 -5.03 19.70 16.76
C GLU A 16 -4.06 18.59 17.19
N ILE A 17 -3.08 18.24 16.34
CA ILE A 17 -2.04 17.27 16.68
C ILE A 17 -1.17 17.78 17.83
N ARG A 18 -0.77 19.06 17.81
CA ARG A 18 -0.01 19.69 18.90
C ARG A 18 -0.75 19.56 20.23
N LYS A 19 -2.04 19.89 20.24
CA LYS A 19 -2.90 19.74 21.43
C LYS A 19 -3.06 18.28 21.85
N TYR A 20 -3.29 17.37 20.91
CA TYR A 20 -3.43 15.93 21.15
C TYR A 20 -2.18 15.33 21.82
N LEU A 21 -0.99 15.75 21.37
CA LEU A 21 0.27 15.31 21.94
C LEU A 21 0.63 16.01 23.26
N GLY A 22 -0.04 17.11 23.61
CA GLY A 22 0.22 17.88 24.83
C GLY A 22 1.56 18.62 24.82
N VAL A 23 2.06 19.00 23.64
CA VAL A 23 3.37 19.66 23.48
C VAL A 23 3.22 21.17 23.29
N ASP A 24 4.23 21.92 23.71
CA ASP A 24 4.26 23.38 23.56
C ASP A 24 4.37 23.80 22.08
N SER A 25 5.10 23.02 21.29
CA SER A 25 5.30 23.27 19.86
C SER A 25 5.37 21.98 19.04
N LEU A 26 4.98 22.06 17.77
CA LEU A 26 5.06 20.98 16.80
C LEU A 26 5.51 21.57 15.46
N GLY A 27 6.42 20.88 14.78
CA GLY A 27 6.87 21.23 13.43
C GLY A 27 7.05 19.97 12.59
N TYR A 28 6.62 20.04 11.34
CA TYR A 28 6.91 19.03 10.33
C TYR A 28 8.10 19.48 9.47
N LEU A 29 8.84 18.51 8.93
CA LEU A 29 9.86 18.77 7.92
C LEU A 29 9.18 18.99 6.56
N ASP A 30 9.58 20.07 5.86
CA ASP A 30 9.10 20.33 4.51
C ASP A 30 9.55 19.23 3.55
N VAL A 31 8.64 18.75 2.69
CA VAL A 31 8.93 17.71 1.71
C VAL A 31 10.08 18.12 0.78
N GLU A 32 10.10 19.37 0.32
CA GLU A 32 11.20 19.88 -0.50
C GLU A 32 12.52 19.95 0.28
N GLY A 33 12.48 20.34 1.56
CA GLY A 33 13.65 20.37 2.43
C GLY A 33 14.23 18.98 2.65
N MET A 34 13.36 18.00 2.89
CA MET A 34 13.72 16.58 2.98
C MET A 34 14.43 16.10 1.70
N VAL A 35 13.87 16.39 0.52
CA VAL A 35 14.48 15.99 -0.76
C VAL A 35 15.84 16.67 -0.94
N ARG A 36 15.94 17.99 -0.70
CA ARG A 36 17.22 18.72 -0.82
C ARG A 36 18.31 18.12 0.07
N ALA A 37 17.97 17.70 1.29
CA ALA A 37 18.91 17.10 2.22
C ALA A 37 19.54 15.79 1.71
N THR A 38 18.89 15.10 0.77
CA THR A 38 19.43 13.86 0.17
C THR A 38 20.50 14.10 -0.89
N GLY A 39 20.63 15.33 -1.42
CA GLY A 39 21.52 15.65 -2.54
C GLY A 39 21.11 15.03 -3.89
N LYS A 40 19.91 14.43 -3.97
CA LYS A 40 19.37 13.78 -5.17
C LYS A 40 18.20 14.58 -5.76
N PRO A 41 17.94 14.45 -7.07
CA PRO A 41 16.84 15.17 -7.71
C PRO A 41 15.47 14.62 -7.29
N LEU A 42 14.46 15.49 -7.33
CA LEU A 42 13.09 15.20 -6.89
C LEU A 42 12.46 13.99 -7.59
N ASN A 43 12.74 13.81 -8.87
CA ASN A 43 12.18 12.76 -9.72
C ASN A 43 12.74 11.36 -9.43
N GLU A 44 13.74 11.23 -8.56
CA GLU A 44 14.23 9.93 -8.07
C GLU A 44 13.44 9.41 -6.86
N PHE A 45 12.48 10.17 -6.33
CA PHE A 45 11.72 9.80 -5.14
C PHE A 45 10.23 9.62 -5.41
N CYS A 46 9.68 8.55 -4.84
CA CYS A 46 8.24 8.46 -4.64
C CYS A 46 7.86 9.24 -3.36
N LEU A 47 7.06 10.29 -3.51
CA LEU A 47 6.62 11.17 -2.41
C LEU A 47 5.15 10.96 -2.03
N ALA A 48 4.51 9.90 -2.54
CA ALA A 48 3.08 9.68 -2.40
C ALA A 48 2.62 9.56 -0.94
N CYS A 49 3.48 9.10 -0.02
CA CYS A 49 3.16 9.05 1.40
C CYS A 49 2.93 10.45 2.02
N PHE A 50 3.49 11.50 1.42
CA PHE A 50 3.34 12.88 1.90
C PHE A 50 2.35 13.68 1.07
N THR A 51 2.28 13.44 -0.25
CA THR A 51 1.46 14.25 -1.18
C THR A 51 0.19 13.57 -1.65
N GLY A 52 0.06 12.25 -1.44
CA GLY A 52 -0.99 11.43 -2.06
C GLY A 52 -0.80 11.17 -3.56
N ASN A 53 0.19 11.79 -4.20
CA ASN A 53 0.40 11.69 -5.64
C ASN A 53 1.31 10.49 -5.96
N TYR A 54 0.70 9.36 -6.29
CA TYR A 54 1.42 8.17 -6.75
C TYR A 54 1.87 8.34 -8.20
N PRO A 55 3.16 8.08 -8.52
CA PRO A 55 3.65 8.18 -9.91
C PRO A 55 3.12 7.06 -10.81
N LEU A 56 2.50 6.03 -10.21
CA LEU A 56 1.88 4.91 -10.90
C LEU A 56 0.36 4.92 -10.64
N PRO A 57 -0.46 4.79 -11.69
CA PRO A 57 -1.91 4.66 -11.51
C PRO A 57 -2.24 3.34 -10.81
N VAL A 58 -3.21 3.38 -9.91
CA VAL A 58 -3.74 2.19 -9.23
C VAL A 58 -4.96 1.71 -10.00
N ASP A 59 -4.97 0.43 -10.38
CA ASP A 59 -6.15 -0.23 -10.93
C ASP A 59 -7.16 -0.48 -9.79
N PRO A 60 -8.36 0.12 -9.83
CA PRO A 60 -9.36 -0.04 -8.76
C PRO A 60 -9.90 -1.48 -8.63
N ALA A 61 -9.70 -2.34 -9.63
CA ALA A 61 -10.04 -3.75 -9.54
C ALA A 61 -9.00 -4.57 -8.76
N LEU A 62 -7.83 -4.01 -8.47
CA LEU A 62 -6.77 -4.66 -7.72
C LEU A 62 -6.78 -4.18 -6.26
N ASP A 63 -6.94 -5.13 -5.35
CA ASP A 63 -6.73 -4.87 -3.92
C ASP A 63 -5.43 -5.52 -3.44
N LYS A 64 -5.09 -5.22 -2.18
CA LYS A 64 -3.88 -5.73 -1.54
C LYS A 64 -3.80 -7.27 -1.49
N PHE A 65 -4.93 -7.97 -1.61
CA PHE A 65 -5.03 -9.43 -1.53
C PHE A 65 -5.05 -10.10 -2.91
N ILE A 66 -4.78 -9.35 -3.99
CA ILE A 66 -4.87 -9.88 -5.35
C ILE A 66 -3.97 -11.11 -5.56
N MET A 67 -2.79 -11.13 -4.94
CA MET A 67 -1.85 -12.23 -5.11
C MET A 67 -2.33 -13.49 -4.39
N GLU A 68 -2.85 -13.35 -3.19
CA GLU A 68 -3.43 -14.43 -2.38
C GLU A 68 -4.70 -14.98 -3.04
N LYS A 69 -5.57 -14.11 -3.58
CA LYS A 69 -6.76 -14.52 -4.36
C LYS A 69 -6.38 -15.27 -5.63
N ARG A 70 -5.33 -14.82 -6.33
CA ARG A 70 -4.81 -15.49 -7.53
C ARG A 70 -4.24 -16.87 -7.19
N GLU A 71 -3.49 -16.98 -6.09
CA GLU A 71 -2.97 -18.27 -5.61
C GLU A 71 -4.10 -19.25 -5.23
N ALA A 72 -5.09 -18.77 -4.46
CA ALA A 72 -6.25 -19.58 -4.09
C ALA A 72 -7.05 -20.04 -5.31
N ARG A 73 -7.25 -19.15 -6.29
CA ARG A 73 -7.89 -19.48 -7.58
C ARG A 73 -7.07 -20.52 -8.35
N ALA A 74 -5.76 -20.36 -8.45
CA ALA A 74 -4.90 -21.32 -9.15
C ALA A 74 -4.98 -22.71 -8.49
N LYS A 75 -4.92 -22.77 -7.16
CA LYS A 75 -5.10 -24.03 -6.40
C LYS A 75 -6.47 -24.67 -6.65
N ALA A 76 -7.55 -23.89 -6.62
CA ALA A 76 -8.90 -24.38 -6.88
C ALA A 76 -9.06 -24.97 -8.30
N LEU A 77 -8.48 -24.32 -9.31
CA LEU A 77 -8.49 -24.82 -10.69
C LEU A 77 -7.72 -26.14 -10.83
N VAL A 78 -6.52 -26.24 -10.22
CA VAL A 78 -5.73 -27.48 -10.19
C VAL A 78 -6.48 -28.63 -9.48
N GLU A 79 -7.24 -28.33 -8.44
CA GLU A 79 -8.02 -29.35 -7.72
C GLU A 79 -9.24 -29.84 -8.52
N GLN A 80 -9.87 -28.97 -9.31
CA GLN A 80 -10.94 -29.35 -10.25
C GLN A 80 -10.41 -30.13 -11.47
N GLU A 81 -9.15 -29.94 -11.86
CA GLU A 81 -8.49 -30.67 -12.95
C GLU A 81 -7.95 -32.05 -12.55
N ARG A 82 -8.27 -32.57 -11.34
CA ARG A 82 -8.11 -34.02 -11.06
C ARG A 82 -9.11 -34.81 -11.90
N HIS A 83 -8.81 -34.93 -13.19
CA HIS A 83 -9.45 -35.88 -14.10
C HIS A 83 -9.38 -37.28 -13.48
N PRO A 84 -10.43 -38.11 -13.62
CA PRO A 84 -10.34 -39.52 -13.28
C PRO A 84 -9.15 -40.10 -14.03
N THR A 85 -8.27 -40.80 -13.31
CA THR A 85 -7.04 -41.36 -13.87
C THR A 85 -7.38 -42.10 -15.17
N LEU A 86 -6.72 -41.75 -16.28
CA LEU A 86 -7.00 -42.20 -17.64
C LEU A 86 -6.93 -43.74 -17.84
N PHE A 87 -6.69 -44.49 -16.76
CA PHE A 87 -6.45 -45.94 -16.70
C PHE A 87 -7.08 -46.59 -15.44
N ALA A 88 -8.07 -45.97 -14.79
CA ALA A 88 -8.69 -46.52 -13.58
C ALA A 88 -9.31 -47.92 -13.78
N ASP A 89 -9.72 -48.24 -15.01
CA ASP A 89 -10.46 -49.46 -15.35
C ASP A 89 -9.68 -50.46 -16.22
N LEU A 90 -8.35 -50.32 -16.35
CA LEU A 90 -7.53 -51.33 -17.05
C LEU A 90 -7.04 -52.39 -16.05
N LYS A 91 -7.89 -53.40 -15.86
CA LYS A 91 -7.52 -54.73 -15.37
C LYS A 91 -7.74 -55.76 -16.46
#